data_AF-A0AAW1Y8S0-F1
#
_entry.id   AF-A0AAW1Y8S0-F1
#
_cell.length_a   1.000
_cell.length_b   1.000
_cell.length_c   1.000
_cell.angle_alpha   90.00
_cell.angle_beta   90.00
_cell.angle_gamma   90.00
#
_symmetry.space_group_name_H-M   'P 1'
#
loop_
_entity.id
_entity.type
_entity.pdbx_description
1 polymer ?
#
loop_
_entity_poly.entity_id
_entity_poly.type
_entity_poly.pdbx_seq_one_letter_code
_entity_poly.pdbx_strand_id
1 'polypeptide(L)'
;MKNRNPKAIIKKQREFYKNAKYVNKYKKSVKQQQTNVPSAIRPLEEENETADGSKMSQNDKKRKKTESTRRKAVREKMMKRTHKGQPVMKYRIQHLLETIQGSMNKS
;
A
#
# COMPACT_ATOMS: atom_id res chain seq x y z
N MET A 1 -27.31 -29.13 1.78
CA MET A 1 -26.34 -28.38 2.60
C MET A 1 -24.95 -28.53 1.99
N LYS A 2 -24.24 -27.45 1.65
CA LYS A 2 -22.91 -27.56 1.00
C LYS A 2 -21.87 -28.01 2.04
N ASN A 3 -21.40 -29.23 1.88
CA ASN A 3 -20.43 -29.86 2.77
C ASN A 3 -19.08 -29.13 2.64
N ARG A 4 -18.74 -28.27 3.61
CA ARG A 4 -17.52 -27.47 3.61
C ARG A 4 -16.33 -28.37 3.92
N ASN A 5 -15.35 -28.45 3.01
CA ASN A 5 -14.13 -29.22 3.21
C ASN A 5 -13.31 -28.64 4.39
N PRO A 6 -13.24 -29.34 5.54
CA PRO A 6 -12.66 -28.78 6.78
C PRO A 6 -11.16 -28.54 6.66
N LYS A 7 -10.44 -29.33 5.85
CA LYS A 7 -8.99 -29.19 5.64
C LYS A 7 -8.63 -27.86 4.96
N ALA A 8 -9.47 -27.38 4.04
CA ALA A 8 -9.24 -26.12 3.35
C ALA A 8 -9.39 -24.91 4.28
N ILE A 9 -10.36 -24.97 5.20
CA ILE A 9 -10.59 -23.92 6.19
C ILE A 9 -9.42 -23.83 7.17
N ILE A 10 -8.95 -24.98 7.67
CA ILE A 10 -7.81 -25.06 8.58
C ILE A 10 -6.54 -24.54 7.89
N LYS A 11 -6.31 -24.90 6.62
CA LYS A 11 -5.17 -24.39 5.84
C LYS A 11 -5.22 -22.86 5.72
N LYS A 12 -6.39 -22.30 5.40
CA LYS A 12 -6.58 -20.85 5.27
C LYS A 12 -6.35 -20.11 6.59
N GLN A 13 -6.83 -20.64 7.70
CA GLN A 13 -6.60 -20.05 9.03
C GLN A 13 -5.11 -20.09 9.43
N ARG A 14 -4.43 -21.23 9.21
CA ARG A 14 -2.99 -21.36 9.46
C ARG A 14 -2.17 -20.36 8.63
N GLU A 15 -2.52 -20.22 7.35
CA GLU A 15 -1.85 -19.30 6.45
C GLU A 15 -2.09 -17.84 6.84
N PHE A 16 -3.32 -17.48 7.21
CA PHE A 16 -3.64 -16.14 7.73
C PHE A 16 -2.81 -15.80 8.97
N TYR A 17 -2.73 -16.73 9.94
CA TYR A 17 -1.93 -16.54 11.16
C TYR A 17 -0.43 -16.41 10.85
N LYS A 18 0.09 -17.26 9.95
CA LYS A 18 1.48 -17.20 9.51
C LYS A 18 1.80 -15.85 8.86
N ASN A 19 0.90 -15.35 8.01
CA ASN A 19 1.06 -14.07 7.34
C ASN A 19 1.00 -12.90 8.32
N ALA A 20 0.06 -12.91 9.27
CA ALA A 20 -0.02 -11.90 10.33
C ALA A 20 1.28 -11.80 11.14
N LYS A 21 1.90 -12.95 11.45
CA LYS A 21 3.20 -13.00 12.13
C LYS A 21 4.32 -12.33 11.31
N TYR A 22 4.38 -12.57 9.99
CA TYR A 22 5.38 -11.95 9.14
C TYR A 22 5.19 -10.45 8.95
N VAL A 23 3.94 -9.99 8.84
CA VAL A 23 3.61 -8.56 8.80
C VAL A 23 4.10 -7.86 10.07
N ASN A 24 3.84 -8.44 11.25
CA ASN A 24 4.31 -7.88 12.51
C ASN A 24 5.84 -7.87 12.62
N LYS A 25 6.51 -8.92 12.15
CA LYS A 25 7.98 -8.97 12.10
C LYS A 25 8.54 -7.84 11.21
N TYR A 26 7.97 -7.64 10.03
CA TYR A 26 8.38 -6.58 9.11
C TYR A 26 8.14 -5.18 9.68
N LYS A 27 6.96 -4.92 10.27
CA LYS A 27 6.67 -3.64 10.94
C LYS A 27 7.70 -3.32 12.03
N LYS A 28 8.10 -4.33 12.83
CA LYS A 28 9.14 -4.19 13.85
C LYS A 28 10.51 -3.87 13.25
N SER A 29 10.94 -4.56 12.20
CA SER A 29 12.23 -4.29 11.55
C SER A 29 12.27 -2.91 10.89
N VAL A 30 11.17 -2.48 10.27
CA VAL A 30 11.05 -1.13 9.68
C VAL A 30 11.14 -0.05 10.77
N LYS A 31 10.45 -0.25 11.91
CA LYS A 31 10.55 0.68 13.06
C LYS A 31 11.98 0.77 13.59
N GLN A 32 12.70 -0.35 13.69
CA GLN A 32 14.09 -0.39 14.12
C GLN A 32 15.04 0.30 13.12
N GLN A 33 14.78 0.18 11.82
CA GLN A 33 15.55 0.91 10.82
C GLN A 33 15.31 2.42 10.95
N GLN A 34 14.07 2.85 11.16
CA GLN A 34 13.72 4.26 11.34
C GLN A 34 14.31 4.88 12.62
N THR A 35 14.50 4.13 13.70
CA THR A 35 15.17 4.65 14.91
C THR A 35 16.66 4.93 14.72
N ASN A 36 17.30 4.39 13.68
CA ASN A 36 18.71 4.64 13.35
C ASN A 36 18.90 5.74 12.28
N VAL A 37 17.81 6.37 11.82
CA VAL A 37 17.85 7.48 10.85
C VAL A 37 17.57 8.79 11.61
N PRO A 38 18.39 9.84 11.44
CA PRO A 38 18.13 11.15 12.06
C PRO A 38 16.72 11.65 11.75
N SER A 39 16.07 12.22 12.76
CA SER A 39 14.65 12.62 12.89
C SER A 39 14.05 13.50 11.76
N ALA A 40 14.79 13.81 10.70
CA ALA A 40 14.41 14.78 9.67
C ALA A 40 13.45 14.24 8.59
N ILE A 41 13.22 12.92 8.49
CA ILE A 41 12.37 12.33 7.44
C ILE A 41 11.35 11.38 8.08
N ARG A 42 10.24 11.90 8.59
CA ARG A 42 9.06 11.09 8.92
C ARG A 42 7.92 11.39 7.94
N PRO A 43 7.57 10.47 7.03
CA PRO A 43 6.21 10.38 6.52
C PRO A 43 5.34 9.82 7.66
N LEU A 44 4.51 10.69 8.21
CA LEU A 44 3.44 10.39 9.16
C LEU A 44 2.46 9.39 8.53
N GLU A 45 2.69 8.08 8.71
CA GLU A 45 1.63 7.07 8.57
C GLU A 45 1.06 6.79 9.97
N GLU A 46 0.07 7.64 10.25
CA GLU A 46 -0.84 7.66 11.38
C GLU A 46 -1.55 6.31 11.57
N GLU A 47 -1.29 5.74 12.74
CA GLU A 47 -2.06 4.68 13.39
C GLU A 47 -3.51 5.18 13.57
N ASN A 48 -4.48 4.30 13.29
CA ASN A 48 -5.88 4.69 13.37
C ASN A 48 -6.30 4.90 14.84
N GLU A 49 -7.16 5.90 15.02
CA GLU A 49 -8.15 6.10 16.08
C GLU A 49 -7.79 7.04 17.25
N THR A 50 -8.44 8.19 17.17
CA THR A 50 -8.97 9.07 18.23
C THR A 50 -8.10 10.23 18.71
N ALA A 51 -8.63 11.43 18.39
CA ALA A 51 -8.38 12.70 19.04
C ALA A 51 -6.95 13.26 18.99
N ASP A 52 -6.64 14.06 17.96
CA ASP A 52 -6.24 15.44 18.25
C ASP A 52 -6.45 16.36 17.04
N GLY A 53 -6.95 17.56 17.28
CA GLY A 53 -7.29 18.55 16.28
C GLY A 53 -6.05 19.16 15.62
N SER A 54 -5.46 18.47 14.66
CA SER A 54 -4.47 19.10 13.79
C SER A 54 -5.19 20.06 12.83
N LYS A 55 -5.09 21.36 13.11
CA LYS A 55 -5.39 22.42 12.13
C LYS A 55 -4.43 22.27 10.94
N MET A 56 -4.72 21.33 10.04
CA MET A 56 -4.04 21.18 8.77
C MET A 56 -4.20 22.49 8.00
N SER A 57 -3.06 23.09 7.65
CA SER A 57 -3.02 24.27 6.78
C SER A 57 -3.77 23.99 5.47
N GLN A 58 -4.38 25.02 4.88
CA GLN A 58 -5.05 24.90 3.58
C GLN A 58 -4.11 24.33 2.50
N ASN A 59 -2.80 24.60 2.60
CA ASN A 59 -1.79 24.09 1.69
C ASN A 59 -1.56 22.58 1.81
N ASP A 60 -1.53 22.02 3.03
CA ASP A 60 -1.34 20.59 3.23
C ASP A 60 -2.56 19.79 2.77
N LYS A 61 -3.77 20.33 2.99
CA LYS A 61 -5.02 19.77 2.45
C LYS A 61 -5.00 19.75 0.92
N LYS A 62 -4.54 20.83 0.28
CA LYS A 62 -4.45 20.95 -1.19
C LYS A 62 -3.44 19.95 -1.76
N ARG A 63 -2.24 19.84 -1.17
CA ARG A 63 -1.19 18.86 -1.56
C ARG A 63 -1.65 17.41 -1.42
N LYS A 64 -2.32 17.07 -0.31
CA LYS A 64 -2.86 15.72 -0.08
C LYS A 64 -3.97 15.39 -1.08
N LYS A 65 -4.82 16.37 -1.42
CA LYS A 65 -5.88 16.22 -2.43
C LYS A 65 -5.29 16.01 -3.84
N THR A 66 -4.27 16.78 -4.24
CA THR A 66 -3.62 16.64 -5.55
C THR A 66 -2.90 15.29 -5.69
N GLU A 67 -2.21 14.84 -4.65
CA GLU A 67 -1.54 13.55 -4.67
C GLU A 67 -2.55 12.39 -4.67
N SER A 68 -3.65 12.52 -3.91
CA SER A 68 -4.76 11.55 -3.96
C SER A 68 -5.39 11.47 -5.35
N THR A 69 -5.63 12.60 -6.02
CA THR A 69 -6.16 12.62 -7.40
C THR A 69 -5.20 11.99 -8.39
N ARG A 70 -3.88 12.23 -8.23
CA ARG A 70 -2.84 11.63 -9.06
C ARG A 70 -2.83 10.11 -8.92
N ARG A 71 -2.86 9.62 -7.68
CA ARG A 71 -2.94 8.18 -7.37
C ARG A 71 -4.21 7.53 -7.92
N LYS A 72 -5.36 8.21 -7.82
CA LYS A 72 -6.63 7.72 -8.37
C LYS A 72 -6.61 7.62 -9.89
N ALA A 73 -6.12 8.64 -10.59
CA ALA A 73 -6.02 8.64 -12.05
C ALA A 73 -5.07 7.55 -12.58
N VAL A 74 -3.95 7.34 -11.89
CA VAL A 74 -2.99 6.27 -12.18
C VAL A 74 -3.62 4.89 -11.96
N ARG A 75 -4.37 4.71 -10.86
CA ARG A 75 -5.12 3.47 -10.57
C ARG A 75 -6.21 3.19 -11.60
N GLU A 76 -6.95 4.21 -12.03
CA GLU A 76 -8.03 4.08 -13.02
C GLU A 76 -7.49 3.69 -14.40
N LYS A 77 -6.39 4.31 -14.84
CA LYS A 77 -5.68 3.92 -16.07
C LYS A 77 -5.22 2.47 -16.04
N MET A 78 -4.75 1.98 -14.90
CA MET A 78 -4.34 0.58 -14.73
C MET A 78 -5.53 -0.38 -14.57
N MET A 79 -6.65 0.07 -14.02
CA MET A 79 -7.86 -0.72 -13.84
C MET A 79 -8.67 -0.92 -15.12
N LYS A 80 -8.18 -0.50 -16.30
CA LYS A 80 -8.75 -0.93 -17.58
C LYS A 80 -8.79 -2.45 -17.58
N ARG A 81 -10.01 -3.00 -17.63
CA ARG A 81 -10.25 -4.42 -17.40
C ARG A 81 -10.25 -5.18 -18.72
N THR A 82 -9.67 -6.37 -18.74
CA THR A 82 -9.97 -7.38 -19.75
C THR A 82 -11.43 -7.81 -19.59
N HIS A 83 -11.97 -8.55 -20.56
CA HIS A 83 -13.34 -9.10 -20.49
C HIS A 83 -13.65 -9.83 -19.15
N LYS A 84 -12.62 -10.36 -18.46
CA LYS A 84 -12.73 -11.06 -17.18
C LYS A 84 -12.47 -10.18 -15.94
N GLY A 85 -12.45 -8.85 -16.09
CA GLY A 85 -12.29 -7.93 -14.96
C GLY A 85 -10.84 -7.71 -14.49
N GLN A 86 -9.85 -8.38 -15.11
CA GLN A 86 -8.44 -8.28 -14.72
C GLN A 86 -7.81 -7.01 -15.29
N PRO A 87 -6.94 -6.30 -14.56
CA PRO A 87 -6.19 -5.16 -15.11
C PRO A 87 -5.41 -5.60 -16.36
N VAL A 88 -5.59 -4.90 -17.48
CA VAL A 88 -4.94 -5.21 -18.77
C VAL A 88 -3.42 -5.15 -18.58
N MET A 89 -2.73 -6.25 -18.88
CA MET A 89 -1.29 -6.42 -18.63
C MET A 89 -0.43 -5.32 -19.26
N LYS A 90 -0.82 -4.77 -20.43
CA LYS A 90 -0.14 -3.63 -21.09
C LYS A 90 0.10 -2.46 -20.13
N TYR A 91 -0.93 -2.06 -19.38
CA TYR A 91 -0.84 -0.91 -18.47
C TYR A 91 -0.08 -1.23 -17.18
N ARG A 92 -0.08 -2.51 -16.74
CA ARG A 92 0.73 -2.95 -15.59
C ARG A 92 2.22 -2.96 -15.92
N ILE A 93 2.59 -3.51 -17.08
CA ILE A 93 3.98 -3.59 -17.53
C ILE A 93 4.52 -2.18 -17.77
N GLN A 94 3.77 -1.30 -18.43
CA GLN A 94 4.17 0.09 -18.65
C GLN A 94 4.49 0.82 -17.35
N HIS A 95 3.63 0.70 -16.32
CA HIS A 95 3.87 1.36 -15.03
C HIS A 95 5.11 0.81 -14.29
N LEU A 96 5.34 -0.51 -14.38
CA LEU A 96 6.52 -1.12 -13.78
C LEU A 96 7.81 -0.58 -14.43
N LEU A 97 7.83 -0.46 -15.77
CA LEU A 97 8.95 0.10 -16.51
C LEU A 97 9.19 1.59 -16.17
N GLU A 98 8.14 2.41 -16.13
CA GLU A 98 8.24 3.83 -15.75
C GLU A 98 8.75 4.01 -14.30
N THR A 99 8.35 3.12 -13.38
CA THR A 99 8.81 3.16 -11.99
C THR A 99 10.30 2.82 -11.88
N ILE A 100 10.75 1.80 -12.63
CA ILE A 100 12.16 1.41 -12.68
C ILE A 100 12.99 2.54 -13.29
N GLN A 101 12.61 3.06 -14.45
CA GLN A 101 13.31 4.18 -15.10
C GLN A 101 13.33 5.45 -14.24
N GLY A 102 12.20 5.79 -13.62
CA GLY A 102 12.10 6.94 -12.71
C GLY A 102 12.93 6.78 -11.44
N SER A 103 13.27 5.55 -11.04
CA SER A 103 14.20 5.29 -9.93
C SER A 103 15.67 5.35 -10.37
N MET A 104 15.98 4.93 -11.59
CA MET A 104 17.33 4.98 -12.17
C MET A 104 17.79 6.39 -12.50
N ASN A 105 16.89 7.24 -12.99
CA ASN A 105 17.21 8.62 -13.40
C ASN A 105 17.27 9.62 -12.22
N LYS A 106 17.06 9.14 -10.99
CA LYS A 106 17.13 9.94 -9.75
C LYS A 106 18.41 9.69 -8.95
N SER A 107 19.27 8.79 -9.42
CA SER A 107 20.63 8.59 -8.92
C SER A 107 21.62 9.31 -9.82
#